data_AF-A0A453N560-F1
#
_entry.id   AF-A0A453N560-F1
#
_cell.length_a   1.000
_cell.length_b   1.000
_cell.length_c   1.000
_cell.angle_alpha   90.00
_cell.angle_beta   90.00
_cell.angle_gamma   90.00
#
_symmetry.space_group_name_H-M   'P 1'
#
loop_
_entity.id
_entity.type
_entity.pdbx_description
1 polymer ?
#
loop_
_entity_poly.entity_id
_entity_poly.type
_entity_poly.pdbx_seq_one_letter_code
_entity_poly.pdbx_strand_id
1 'polypeptide(L)'
;MLLCISPTDCLLEVFRVNTFSFFHVSLYSAVLSARQCLQTILHCLCEERIRIGKELLEAKKMEELNERKRIIELRRLEKEEEKRAREKIRQKLEEDKAERRRKLGLPAEAPAASKPSAPPPVEEKKSAFLPVRPATKAERMRDCLRNIKQQNKEEDAKVKRAFQTLLTYIGNVVKNPDEEKFRKIRLTNATFQERVGSLGGIEFLELCGFEKPEGEEILFLARDKVDKAVLNVAGAELNSAITNPFFGVL
;
A
#
# COMPACT_ATOMS: atom_id res chain seq x y z
N MET A 1 -40.72 -84.94 41.65
CA MET A 1 -41.15 -83.54 41.46
C MET A 1 -40.09 -82.88 40.59
N LEU A 2 -40.52 -82.37 39.43
CA LEU A 2 -39.82 -81.46 38.51
C LEU A 2 -38.47 -81.93 37.92
N LEU A 3 -38.15 -81.71 36.65
CA LEU A 3 -38.85 -81.43 35.40
C LEU A 3 -37.76 -81.58 34.33
N CYS A 4 -38.11 -82.17 33.20
CA CYS A 4 -37.24 -82.28 32.02
C CYS A 4 -36.76 -80.91 31.54
N ILE A 5 -35.47 -80.78 31.23
CA ILE A 5 -34.96 -79.72 30.35
C ILE A 5 -34.16 -80.39 29.23
N SER A 6 -34.65 -80.17 28.01
CA SER A 6 -34.27 -80.75 26.73
C SER A 6 -32.92 -80.25 26.19
N PRO A 7 -32.20 -81.04 25.36
CA PRO A 7 -30.87 -80.71 24.82
C PRO A 7 -30.89 -79.70 23.66
N THR A 8 -31.96 -78.94 23.46
CA THR A 8 -32.13 -78.01 22.33
C THR A 8 -31.69 -76.57 22.62
N ASP A 9 -31.36 -76.21 23.86
CA ASP A 9 -31.06 -74.82 24.24
C ASP A 9 -29.58 -74.41 24.14
N CYS A 10 -28.65 -75.36 24.00
CA CYS A 10 -27.22 -75.02 23.84
C CYS A 10 -26.81 -74.62 22.42
N LEU A 11 -27.58 -74.97 21.39
CA LEU A 11 -27.23 -74.64 19.99
C LEU A 11 -27.73 -73.26 19.54
N LEU A 12 -28.70 -72.66 20.24
CA LEU A 12 -29.28 -71.38 19.83
C LEU A 12 -28.46 -70.16 20.31
N GLU A 13 -27.80 -70.23 21.48
CA GLU A 13 -26.93 -69.14 21.93
C GLU A 13 -25.61 -69.07 21.16
N VAL A 14 -25.02 -70.21 20.78
CA VAL A 14 -23.77 -70.21 19.98
C VAL A 14 -24.03 -69.71 18.56
N PHE A 15 -25.20 -69.98 17.96
CA PHE A 15 -25.57 -69.41 16.66
C PHE A 15 -25.92 -67.91 16.73
N ARG A 16 -26.53 -67.46 17.83
CA ARG A 16 -26.95 -66.05 18.02
C ARG A 16 -25.77 -65.13 18.32
N VAL A 17 -24.75 -65.60 19.05
CA VAL A 17 -23.50 -64.84 19.30
C VAL A 17 -22.60 -64.79 18.06
N ASN A 18 -22.58 -65.84 17.26
CA ASN A 18 -21.76 -65.91 16.03
C ASN A 18 -22.36 -65.07 14.88
N THR A 19 -23.69 -65.05 14.74
CA THR A 19 -24.38 -64.17 13.76
C THR A 19 -24.33 -62.70 14.15
N PHE A 20 -24.46 -62.36 15.44
CA PHE A 20 -24.34 -60.97 15.92
C PHE A 20 -22.93 -60.39 15.71
N SER A 21 -21.90 -61.22 15.93
CA SER A 21 -20.50 -60.84 15.64
C SER A 21 -20.26 -60.65 14.14
N PHE A 22 -20.85 -61.48 13.28
CA PHE A 22 -20.75 -61.34 11.81
C PHE A 22 -21.42 -60.06 11.30
N PHE A 23 -22.60 -59.70 11.84
CA PHE A 23 -23.28 -58.45 11.51
C PHE A 23 -22.49 -57.23 11.98
N HIS A 24 -21.91 -57.25 13.17
CA HIS A 24 -21.12 -56.14 13.69
C HIS A 24 -19.82 -55.93 12.89
N VAL A 25 -19.15 -57.02 12.47
CA VAL A 25 -17.96 -56.97 11.60
C VAL A 25 -18.32 -56.43 10.20
N SER A 26 -19.46 -56.82 9.65
CA SER A 26 -19.94 -56.32 8.35
C SER A 26 -20.31 -54.83 8.40
N LEU A 27 -21.00 -54.40 9.47
CA LEU A 27 -21.34 -52.99 9.70
C LEU A 27 -20.07 -52.14 9.89
N TYR A 28 -19.10 -52.63 10.67
CA TYR A 28 -17.85 -51.93 10.92
C TYR A 28 -17.01 -51.77 9.64
N SER A 29 -16.96 -52.82 8.80
CA SER A 29 -16.32 -52.77 7.48
C SER A 29 -17.00 -51.74 6.55
N ALA A 30 -18.34 -51.69 6.53
CA ALA A 30 -19.09 -50.71 5.75
C ALA A 30 -18.85 -49.27 6.23
N VAL A 31 -18.78 -49.04 7.54
CA VAL A 31 -18.46 -47.73 8.13
C VAL A 31 -17.03 -47.31 7.82
N LEU A 32 -16.06 -48.24 7.85
CA LEU A 32 -14.67 -47.97 7.48
C LEU A 32 -14.56 -47.59 5.99
N SER A 33 -15.25 -48.31 5.11
CA SER A 33 -15.32 -48.03 3.67
C SER A 33 -15.97 -46.68 3.38
N ALA A 34 -17.09 -46.35 4.04
CA ALA A 34 -17.74 -45.05 3.93
C ALA A 34 -16.82 -43.91 4.37
N ARG A 35 -16.09 -44.09 5.48
CA ARG A 35 -15.09 -43.12 5.97
C ARG A 35 -13.94 -42.94 4.98
N GLN A 36 -13.42 -44.03 4.41
CA GLN A 36 -12.39 -43.99 3.38
C GLN A 36 -12.87 -43.24 2.13
N CYS A 37 -14.11 -43.47 1.70
CA CYS A 37 -14.73 -42.81 0.56
C CYS A 37 -14.91 -41.30 0.80
N LEU A 38 -15.44 -40.91 1.97
CA LEU A 38 -15.55 -39.51 2.40
C LEU A 38 -14.19 -38.81 2.46
N GLN A 39 -13.15 -39.49 2.92
CA GLN A 39 -11.81 -38.93 3.00
C GLN A 39 -11.19 -38.66 1.62
N THR A 40 -11.40 -39.55 0.65
CA THR A 40 -10.98 -39.35 -0.75
C THR A 40 -11.74 -38.20 -1.41
N ILE A 41 -13.06 -38.09 -1.17
CA ILE A 41 -13.88 -36.98 -1.69
C ILE A 41 -13.39 -35.65 -1.12
N LEU A 42 -13.11 -35.58 0.19
CA LEU A 42 -12.63 -34.36 0.83
C LEU A 42 -11.24 -33.94 0.32
N HIS A 43 -10.34 -34.90 0.07
CA HIS A 43 -9.04 -34.65 -0.54
C HIS A 43 -9.18 -34.06 -1.95
N CYS A 44 -10.00 -34.68 -2.78
CA CYS A 44 -10.26 -34.25 -4.15
C CYS A 44 -10.82 -32.81 -4.20
N LEU A 45 -11.83 -32.51 -3.37
CA LEU A 45 -12.39 -31.15 -3.27
C LEU A 45 -11.37 -30.12 -2.76
N CYS A 46 -10.47 -30.52 -1.85
CA CYS A 46 -9.43 -29.65 -1.34
C CYS A 46 -8.38 -29.33 -2.42
N GLU A 47 -7.93 -30.33 -3.17
CA GLU A 47 -7.00 -30.16 -4.29
C GLU A 47 -7.60 -29.30 -5.41
N GLU A 48 -8.86 -29.55 -5.77
CA GLU A 48 -9.57 -28.80 -6.81
C GLU A 48 -9.73 -27.33 -6.43
N ARG A 49 -10.07 -27.05 -5.16
CA ARG A 49 -10.09 -25.68 -4.61
C ARG A 49 -8.72 -25.02 -4.65
N ILE A 50 -7.65 -25.74 -4.31
CA ILE A 50 -6.28 -25.21 -4.34
C ILE A 50 -5.87 -24.89 -5.79
N ARG A 51 -6.22 -25.76 -6.74
CA ARG A 51 -5.94 -25.54 -8.18
C ARG A 51 -6.67 -24.30 -8.70
N ILE A 52 -7.97 -24.20 -8.47
CA ILE A 52 -8.78 -23.03 -8.86
C ILE A 52 -8.24 -21.75 -8.20
N GLY A 53 -7.85 -21.81 -6.93
CA GLY A 53 -7.27 -20.68 -6.22
C GLY A 53 -5.96 -20.19 -6.83
N LYS A 54 -5.11 -21.11 -7.31
CA LYS A 54 -3.86 -20.77 -8.01
C LYS A 54 -4.13 -20.15 -9.38
N GLU A 55 -5.02 -20.74 -10.17
CA GLU A 55 -5.39 -20.23 -11.50
C GLU A 55 -6.01 -18.82 -11.41
N LEU A 56 -6.88 -18.58 -10.42
CA LEU A 56 -7.48 -17.27 -10.20
C LEU A 56 -6.43 -16.21 -9.82
N LEU A 57 -5.43 -16.58 -9.02
CA LEU A 57 -4.34 -15.69 -8.65
C LEU A 57 -3.41 -15.38 -9.84
N GLU A 58 -3.14 -16.36 -10.69
CA GLU A 58 -2.36 -16.19 -11.92
C GLU A 58 -3.08 -15.32 -12.95
N ALA A 59 -4.38 -15.56 -13.17
CA ALA A 59 -5.22 -14.75 -14.03
C ALA A 59 -5.22 -13.27 -13.58
N LYS A 60 -5.40 -13.03 -12.27
CA LYS A 60 -5.36 -11.67 -11.69
C LYS A 60 -4.01 -10.98 -11.91
N LYS A 61 -2.90 -11.69 -11.74
CA LYS A 61 -1.55 -11.14 -12.01
C LYS A 61 -1.36 -10.79 -13.48
N MET A 62 -1.87 -11.61 -14.39
CA MET A 62 -1.76 -11.39 -15.82
C MET A 62 -2.57 -10.19 -16.28
N GLU A 63 -3.78 -10.02 -15.76
CA GLU A 63 -4.62 -8.85 -15.99
C GLU A 63 -3.95 -7.56 -15.51
N GLU A 64 -3.44 -7.56 -14.26
CA GLU A 64 -2.75 -6.41 -13.69
C GLU A 64 -1.48 -6.03 -14.49
N LEU A 65 -0.71 -7.01 -14.96
CA LEU A 65 0.45 -6.76 -15.82
C LEU A 65 0.03 -6.16 -17.17
N ASN A 66 -1.07 -6.63 -17.75
CA ASN A 66 -1.60 -6.09 -18.99
C ASN A 66 -2.13 -4.65 -18.81
N GLU A 67 -2.82 -4.35 -17.72
CA GLU A 67 -3.25 -2.98 -17.39
C GLU A 67 -2.05 -2.05 -17.20
N ARG A 68 -1.04 -2.47 -16.43
CA ARG A 68 0.20 -1.70 -16.24
C ARG A 68 0.89 -1.41 -17.57
N LYS A 69 0.97 -2.40 -18.47
CA LYS A 69 1.51 -2.21 -19.82
C LYS A 69 0.72 -1.16 -20.62
N ARG A 70 -0.63 -1.21 -20.59
CA ARG A 70 -1.48 -0.22 -21.28
C ARG A 70 -1.24 1.19 -20.75
N ILE A 71 -1.12 1.37 -19.44
CA ILE A 71 -0.88 2.69 -18.82
C ILE A 71 0.49 3.25 -19.21
N ILE A 72 1.53 2.40 -19.21
CA ILE A 72 2.89 2.81 -19.61
C ILE A 72 2.91 3.23 -21.08
N GLU A 73 2.27 2.45 -21.96
CA GLU A 73 2.22 2.74 -23.38
C GLU A 73 1.44 4.04 -23.66
N LEU A 74 0.30 4.26 -22.99
CA LEU A 74 -0.45 5.50 -23.10
C LEU A 74 0.40 6.72 -22.71
N ARG A 75 1.09 6.65 -21.56
CA ARG A 75 2.00 7.72 -21.11
C ARG A 75 3.15 7.95 -22.08
N ARG A 76 3.65 6.89 -22.74
CA ARG A 76 4.70 7.00 -23.75
C ARG A 76 4.18 7.74 -24.99
N LEU A 77 2.98 7.40 -25.45
CA LEU A 77 2.34 8.07 -26.59
C LEU A 77 2.08 9.55 -26.31
N GLU A 78 1.50 9.89 -25.15
CA GLU A 78 1.29 11.27 -24.71
C GLU A 78 2.61 12.06 -24.70
N LYS A 79 3.67 11.48 -24.14
CA LYS A 79 5.00 12.11 -24.10
C LYS A 79 5.61 12.29 -25.50
N GLU A 80 5.37 11.37 -26.43
CA GLU A 80 5.81 11.52 -27.82
C GLU A 80 5.00 12.57 -28.58
N GLU A 81 3.70 12.71 -28.31
CA GLU A 81 2.90 13.80 -28.85
C GLU A 81 3.31 15.16 -28.31
N GLU A 82 3.59 15.26 -27.01
CA GLU A 82 4.11 16.49 -26.39
C GLU A 82 5.46 16.88 -26.99
N LYS A 83 6.37 15.91 -27.19
CA LYS A 83 7.64 16.15 -27.88
C LYS A 83 7.44 16.64 -29.30
N ARG A 84 6.55 16.01 -30.07
CA ARG A 84 6.21 16.42 -31.44
C ARG A 84 5.62 17.84 -31.47
N ALA A 85 4.73 18.19 -30.54
CA ALA A 85 4.17 19.53 -30.43
C ALA A 85 5.25 20.57 -30.07
N ARG A 86 6.13 20.23 -29.12
CA ARG A 86 7.24 21.08 -28.69
C ARG A 86 8.25 21.33 -29.82
N GLU A 87 8.53 20.32 -30.62
CA GLU A 87 9.42 20.44 -31.78
C GLU A 87 8.81 21.34 -32.87
N LYS A 88 7.50 21.20 -33.15
CA LYS A 88 6.77 22.10 -34.06
C LYS A 88 6.83 23.56 -33.59
N ILE A 89 6.68 23.81 -32.28
CA ILE A 89 6.80 25.18 -31.73
C ILE A 89 8.23 25.70 -31.89
N ARG A 90 9.24 24.86 -31.65
CA ARG A 90 10.64 25.23 -31.84
C ARG A 90 10.93 25.60 -33.30
N GLN A 91 10.47 24.79 -34.26
CA GLN A 91 10.63 25.06 -35.69
C GLN A 91 9.95 26.38 -36.08
N LYS A 92 8.72 26.62 -35.63
CA LYS A 92 8.03 27.90 -35.88
C LYS A 92 8.77 29.11 -35.31
N LEU A 93 9.37 28.99 -34.12
CA LEU A 93 10.18 30.05 -33.53
C LEU A 93 11.47 30.29 -34.32
N GLU A 94 12.08 29.24 -34.86
CA GLU A 94 13.28 29.33 -35.68
C GLU A 94 12.99 29.96 -37.05
N GLU A 95 11.88 29.58 -37.68
CA GLU A 95 11.36 30.18 -38.91
C GLU A 95 11.00 31.66 -38.73
N ASP A 96 10.24 32.03 -37.69
CA ASP A 96 9.92 33.45 -37.40
C ASP A 96 11.19 34.27 -37.11
N LYS A 97 12.15 33.67 -36.40
CA LYS A 97 13.46 34.30 -36.16
C LYS A 97 14.25 34.47 -37.46
N ALA A 98 14.23 33.49 -38.37
CA ALA A 98 14.89 33.54 -39.66
C ALA A 98 14.20 34.52 -40.62
N GLU A 99 12.87 34.61 -40.61
CA GLU A 99 12.08 35.55 -41.42
C GLU A 99 12.31 37.00 -40.97
N ARG A 100 12.32 37.26 -39.65
CA ARG A 100 12.72 38.58 -39.13
C ARG A 100 14.15 38.93 -39.49
N ARG A 101 15.08 37.96 -39.42
CA ARG A 101 16.48 38.16 -39.86
C ARG A 101 16.58 38.46 -41.36
N ARG A 102 15.81 37.77 -42.21
CA ARG A 102 15.73 38.02 -43.66
C ARG A 102 15.15 39.40 -43.96
N LYS A 103 14.11 39.82 -43.23
CA LYS A 103 13.47 41.14 -43.39
C LYS A 103 14.35 42.30 -42.91
N LEU A 104 15.24 42.04 -41.95
CA LEU A 104 16.23 43.00 -41.46
C LEU A 104 17.55 43.02 -42.27
N GLY A 105 17.71 42.14 -43.28
CA GLY A 105 18.81 42.21 -44.24
C GLY A 105 20.22 41.89 -43.69
N LEU A 106 20.35 41.17 -42.57
CA LEU A 106 21.66 40.75 -42.06
C LEU A 106 22.13 39.41 -42.67
N PRO A 107 23.43 39.28 -43.04
CA PRO A 107 24.00 38.03 -43.57
C PRO A 107 24.05 36.93 -42.49
N ALA A 108 24.01 35.67 -42.95
CA ALA A 108 23.99 34.48 -42.09
C ALA A 108 25.25 34.39 -41.21
N GLU A 109 25.06 34.33 -39.89
CA GLU A 109 26.15 34.15 -38.93
C GLU A 109 26.38 32.64 -38.71
N ALA A 110 27.57 32.18 -39.05
CA ALA A 110 28.12 30.89 -38.61
C ALA A 110 28.35 30.91 -37.08
N PRO A 111 28.42 29.76 -36.38
CA PRO A 111 28.34 29.72 -34.92
C PRO A 111 29.61 30.28 -34.28
N ALA A 112 29.54 31.49 -33.74
CA ALA A 112 30.62 32.10 -32.96
C ALA A 112 30.57 31.61 -31.50
N ALA A 113 31.61 30.90 -31.11
CA ALA A 113 31.92 30.55 -29.74
C ALA A 113 32.40 31.77 -28.93
N SER A 114 31.95 31.85 -27.68
CA SER A 114 32.66 32.36 -26.49
C SER A 114 33.09 33.85 -26.42
N LYS A 115 32.55 34.61 -25.46
CA LYS A 115 33.18 34.92 -24.14
C LYS A 115 32.39 35.94 -23.28
N PRO A 116 32.63 35.97 -21.95
CA PRO A 116 31.74 36.55 -20.93
C PRO A 116 32.09 38.00 -20.53
N SER A 117 31.10 38.73 -19.99
CA SER A 117 31.34 39.85 -19.07
C SER A 117 30.13 40.07 -18.16
N ALA A 118 30.36 39.93 -16.86
CA ALA A 118 29.66 40.61 -15.77
C ALA A 118 30.51 41.84 -15.37
N PRO A 119 29.98 42.90 -14.73
CA PRO A 119 29.66 42.86 -13.28
C PRO A 119 28.38 43.63 -12.83
N PRO A 120 27.98 43.50 -11.54
CA PRO A 120 26.71 43.96 -10.90
C PRO A 120 26.92 45.31 -10.14
N PRO A 121 26.09 45.83 -9.19
CA PRO A 121 24.84 45.34 -8.57
C PRO A 121 23.72 46.40 -8.37
N VAL A 122 22.46 45.97 -8.17
CA VAL A 122 21.49 46.71 -7.35
C VAL A 122 20.56 45.74 -6.63
N GLU A 123 20.62 45.83 -5.30
CA GLU A 123 19.71 45.21 -4.35
C GLU A 123 18.33 45.89 -4.42
N GLU A 124 17.25 45.11 -4.53
CA GLU A 124 15.97 45.52 -3.95
C GLU A 124 15.28 44.31 -3.30
N LYS A 125 15.38 44.29 -1.96
CA LYS A 125 14.41 43.65 -1.08
C LYS A 125 13.08 44.40 -1.20
N LYS A 126 12.03 43.73 -1.65
CA LYS A 126 10.67 43.85 -1.09
C LYS A 126 9.76 42.71 -1.55
N SER A 127 9.62 41.75 -0.64
CA SER A 127 8.35 41.15 -0.23
C SER A 127 7.14 41.36 -1.16
N ALA A 128 6.78 40.31 -1.89
CA ALA A 128 5.43 40.09 -2.36
C ALA A 128 5.03 38.64 -2.09
N PHE A 129 4.50 38.45 -0.89
CA PHE A 129 3.45 37.50 -0.50
C PHE A 129 2.97 36.56 -1.64
N LEU A 130 3.61 35.39 -1.74
CA LEU A 130 2.93 34.20 -2.25
C LEU A 130 2.32 33.49 -1.03
N PRO A 131 1.08 32.98 -1.11
CA PRO A 131 0.53 32.13 -0.05
C PRO A 131 1.52 31.01 0.21
N VAL A 132 1.97 30.87 1.46
CA VAL A 132 2.88 29.79 1.88
C VAL A 132 2.23 28.47 1.49
N ARG A 133 2.67 27.94 0.35
CA ARG A 133 2.25 26.66 -0.20
C ARG A 133 2.58 25.56 0.81
N PRO A 134 1.90 24.40 0.74
CA PRO A 134 2.20 23.21 1.55
C PRO A 134 3.65 22.69 1.44
N ALA A 135 4.52 23.32 0.65
CA ALA A 135 5.94 23.01 0.51
C ALA A 135 6.72 23.12 1.83
N THR A 136 6.52 24.17 2.64
CA THR A 136 7.20 24.27 3.96
C THR A 136 6.72 23.22 4.94
N LYS A 137 5.43 22.86 4.87
CA LYS A 137 4.84 21.82 5.70
C LYS A 137 5.32 20.43 5.28
N ALA A 138 5.34 20.13 3.99
CA ALA A 138 5.86 18.89 3.43
C ALA A 138 7.35 18.69 3.70
N GLU A 139 8.13 19.77 3.67
CA GLU A 139 9.56 19.74 4.00
C GLU A 139 9.79 19.40 5.48
N ARG A 140 9.06 20.03 6.40
CA ARG A 140 9.08 19.65 7.82
C ARG A 140 8.67 18.19 8.04
N MET A 141 7.72 17.69 7.27
CA MET A 141 7.29 16.28 7.34
C MET A 141 8.41 15.34 6.88
N ARG A 142 9.15 15.69 5.82
CA ARG A 142 10.34 14.94 5.38
C ARG A 142 11.45 14.98 6.42
N ASP A 143 11.65 16.12 7.09
CA ASP A 143 12.65 16.27 8.13
C ASP A 143 12.32 15.43 9.36
N CYS A 144 11.05 15.38 9.79
CA CYS A 144 10.60 14.47 10.83
C CYS A 144 10.88 13.01 10.44
N LEU A 145 10.47 12.58 9.25
CA LEU A 145 10.68 11.20 8.79
C LEU A 145 12.18 10.84 8.67
N ARG A 146 13.01 11.80 8.26
CA ARG A 146 14.47 11.66 8.22
C ARG A 146 15.04 11.53 9.62
N ASN A 147 14.63 12.37 10.57
CA ASN A 147 15.11 12.33 11.96
C ASN A 147 14.79 10.97 12.59
N ILE A 148 13.57 10.45 12.38
CA ILE A 148 13.16 9.12 12.86
C ILE A 148 14.07 8.02 12.30
N LYS A 149 14.37 8.05 11.00
CA LYS A 149 15.24 7.07 10.34
C LYS A 149 16.71 7.20 10.79
N GLN A 150 17.18 8.42 11.02
CA GLN A 150 18.54 8.71 11.46
C GLN A 150 18.79 8.31 12.93
N GLN A 151 17.78 8.41 13.78
CA GLN A 151 17.83 7.96 15.18
C GLN A 151 17.77 6.43 15.30
N ASN A 152 17.14 5.75 14.32
CA ASN A 152 16.87 4.31 14.35
C ASN A 152 17.54 3.55 13.20
N LYS A 153 18.82 3.85 12.93
CA LYS A 153 19.60 3.27 11.80
C LYS A 153 19.76 1.76 11.85
N GLU A 154 19.70 1.15 13.03
CA GLU A 154 19.85 -0.30 13.19
C GLU A 154 18.52 -1.05 13.10
N GLU A 155 17.39 -0.34 13.17
CA GLU A 155 16.04 -0.93 13.22
C GLU A 155 15.15 -0.51 12.04
N ASP A 156 15.70 -0.48 10.83
CA ASP A 156 14.98 -0.18 9.58
C ASP A 156 13.66 -0.97 9.44
N ALA A 157 13.63 -2.23 9.89
CA ALA A 157 12.44 -3.05 9.87
C ALA A 157 11.31 -2.52 10.77
N LYS A 158 11.65 -1.97 11.95
CA LYS A 158 10.68 -1.32 12.85
C LYS A 158 10.23 0.02 12.28
N VAL A 159 11.16 0.81 11.73
CA VAL A 159 10.86 2.09 11.07
C VAL A 159 9.88 1.90 9.91
N LYS A 160 10.09 0.88 9.05
CA LYS A 160 9.15 0.55 7.97
C LYS A 160 7.76 0.17 8.49
N ARG A 161 7.68 -0.63 9.56
CA ARG A 161 6.39 -1.00 10.19
C ARG A 161 5.67 0.21 10.79
N ALA A 162 6.42 1.14 11.37
CA ALA A 162 5.88 2.40 11.89
C ALA A 162 5.29 3.27 10.78
N PHE A 163 6.04 3.46 9.69
CA PHE A 163 5.58 4.23 8.53
C PHE A 163 4.36 3.59 7.88
N GLN A 164 4.30 2.25 7.81
CA GLN A 164 3.12 1.54 7.32
C GLN A 164 1.89 1.79 8.21
N THR A 165 2.09 1.84 9.53
CA THR A 165 1.01 2.10 10.51
C THR A 165 0.52 3.56 10.40
N LEU A 166 1.44 4.53 10.29
CA LEU A 166 1.13 5.93 10.04
C LEU A 166 0.37 6.13 8.71
N LEU A 167 0.81 5.46 7.65
CA LEU A 167 0.15 5.49 6.35
C LEU A 167 -1.28 4.94 6.43
N THR A 168 -1.51 3.93 7.26
CA THR A 168 -2.85 3.37 7.49
C THR A 168 -3.75 4.39 8.20
N TYR A 169 -3.26 5.10 9.21
CA TYR A 169 -4.03 6.14 9.87
C TYR A 169 -4.43 7.27 8.91
N ILE A 170 -3.47 7.80 8.14
CA ILE A 170 -3.76 8.85 7.15
C ILE A 170 -4.68 8.33 6.05
N GLY A 171 -4.43 7.13 5.54
CA GLY A 171 -5.25 6.51 4.49
C GLY A 171 -6.70 6.31 4.92
N ASN A 172 -6.93 5.97 6.19
CA ASN A 172 -8.28 5.84 6.73
C ASN A 172 -9.00 7.19 6.80
N VAL A 173 -8.32 8.25 7.23
CA VAL A 173 -8.87 9.62 7.29
C VAL A 173 -9.19 10.17 5.90
N VAL A 174 -8.31 9.94 4.91
CA VAL A 174 -8.53 10.40 3.53
C VAL A 174 -9.71 9.68 2.88
N LYS A 175 -9.86 8.37 3.12
CA LYS A 175 -10.97 7.57 2.59
C LYS A 175 -12.30 7.91 3.24
N ASN A 176 -12.33 8.08 4.56
CA ASN A 176 -13.55 8.30 5.33
C ASN A 176 -13.35 9.47 6.32
N PRO A 177 -13.41 10.73 5.84
CA PRO A 177 -13.21 11.90 6.70
C PRO A 177 -14.35 12.11 7.70
N ASP A 178 -15.55 11.56 7.43
CA ASP A 178 -16.72 11.73 8.27
C ASP A 178 -16.78 10.72 9.42
N GLU A 179 -15.84 9.78 9.53
CA GLU A 179 -15.84 8.80 10.61
C GLU A 179 -14.97 9.24 11.80
N GLU A 180 -15.58 9.47 12.96
CA GLU A 180 -14.87 9.98 14.15
C GLU A 180 -13.85 8.99 14.71
N LYS A 181 -14.05 7.68 14.48
CA LYS A 181 -13.10 6.64 14.90
C LYS A 181 -11.73 6.77 14.24
N PHE A 182 -11.66 7.35 13.05
CA PHE A 182 -10.39 7.61 12.33
C PHE A 182 -9.82 8.99 12.64
N ARG A 183 -10.66 9.88 13.19
CA ARG A 183 -10.26 11.21 13.67
C ARG A 183 -9.77 11.20 15.12
N LYS A 184 -9.85 10.05 15.81
CA LYS A 184 -9.43 9.89 17.20
C LYS A 184 -8.43 8.73 17.32
N ILE A 185 -7.20 9.01 17.74
CA ILE A 185 -6.15 8.00 17.98
C ILE A 185 -5.80 8.00 19.46
N ARG A 186 -5.95 6.86 20.14
CA ARG A 186 -5.59 6.71 21.56
C ARG A 186 -4.10 6.38 21.69
N LEU A 187 -3.37 7.21 22.42
CA LEU A 187 -1.94 7.01 22.72
C LEU A 187 -1.71 5.85 23.70
N THR A 188 -2.68 5.56 24.56
CA THR A 188 -2.67 4.41 25.50
C THR A 188 -2.65 3.05 24.80
N ASN A 189 -2.91 2.98 23.49
CA ASN A 189 -2.87 1.72 22.76
C ASN A 189 -1.41 1.23 22.62
N ALA A 190 -1.12 0.05 23.19
CA ALA A 190 0.23 -0.54 23.17
C ALA A 190 0.81 -0.66 21.75
N THR A 191 -0.01 -0.95 20.74
CA THR A 191 0.47 -1.07 19.34
C THR A 191 0.85 0.28 18.73
N PHE A 192 0.19 1.37 19.15
CA PHE A 192 0.56 2.72 18.75
C PHE A 192 1.87 3.12 19.43
N GLN A 193 2.00 2.89 20.73
CA GLN A 193 3.18 3.28 21.50
C GLN A 193 4.44 2.52 21.05
N GLU A 194 4.33 1.21 20.85
CA GLU A 194 5.44 0.38 20.37
C GLU A 194 5.91 0.78 18.96
N ARG A 195 4.95 1.04 18.05
CA ARG A 195 5.28 1.26 16.63
C ARG A 195 5.56 2.72 16.29
N VAL A 196 4.78 3.66 16.81
CA VAL A 196 4.82 5.07 16.40
C VAL A 196 5.33 5.95 17.55
N GLY A 197 4.93 5.66 18.78
CA GLY A 197 5.36 6.41 19.97
C GLY A 197 6.86 6.30 20.26
N SER A 198 7.41 5.09 20.23
CA SER A 198 8.84 4.82 20.46
C SER A 198 9.74 5.50 19.41
N LEU A 199 9.20 5.70 18.20
CA LEU A 199 9.92 6.25 17.06
C LEU A 199 9.66 7.75 16.85
N GLY A 200 9.01 8.46 17.78
CA GLY A 200 8.81 9.90 17.67
C GLY A 200 7.81 10.33 16.59
N GLY A 201 6.91 9.44 16.14
CA GLY A 201 5.93 9.74 15.09
C GLY A 201 4.80 10.71 15.49
N ILE A 202 4.79 11.18 16.74
CA ILE A 202 3.80 12.14 17.27
C ILE A 202 3.97 13.51 16.62
N GLU A 203 5.20 13.99 16.44
CA GLU A 203 5.49 15.27 15.77
C GLU A 203 4.94 15.28 14.32
N PHE A 204 5.04 14.15 13.63
CA PHE A 204 4.50 14.01 12.29
C PHE A 204 2.96 14.05 12.28
N LEU A 205 2.31 13.48 13.29
CA LEU A 205 0.84 13.55 13.43
C LEU A 205 0.39 14.98 13.76
N GLU A 206 1.11 15.70 14.61
CA GLU A 206 0.86 17.13 14.86
C GLU A 206 0.95 17.94 13.56
N LEU A 207 1.97 17.68 12.73
CA LEU A 207 2.06 18.28 11.39
C LEU A 207 0.89 17.87 10.49
N CYS A 208 0.37 16.65 10.58
CA CYS A 208 -0.83 16.25 9.82
C CYS A 208 -2.11 16.98 10.25
N GLY A 209 -2.09 17.69 11.38
CA GLY A 209 -3.22 18.45 11.93
C GLY A 209 -3.89 17.77 13.13
N PHE A 210 -3.33 16.68 13.65
CA PHE A 210 -3.81 16.08 14.88
C PHE A 210 -3.41 16.97 16.07
N GLU A 211 -4.39 17.32 16.89
CA GLU A 211 -4.17 18.09 18.11
C GLU A 211 -4.16 17.14 19.30
N LYS A 212 -3.21 17.35 20.22
CA LYS A 212 -3.18 16.73 21.54
C LYS A 212 -3.80 17.71 22.55
N PRO A 213 -5.08 17.57 22.93
CA PRO A 213 -5.63 18.35 24.03
C PRO A 213 -4.87 18.02 25.32
N GLU A 214 -4.43 19.06 26.03
CA GLU A 214 -3.64 18.96 27.26
C GLU A 214 -4.47 18.26 28.34
N GLY A 215 -4.10 17.01 28.67
CA GLY A 215 -4.79 16.18 29.66
C GLY A 215 -5.43 14.90 29.14
N GLU A 216 -5.54 14.72 27.81
CA GLU A 216 -5.98 13.44 27.23
C GLU A 216 -4.83 12.77 26.47
N GLU A 217 -4.60 11.49 26.73
CA GLU A 217 -3.69 10.63 25.95
C GLU A 217 -4.30 10.28 24.58
N ILE A 218 -4.89 11.25 23.89
CA ILE A 218 -5.66 11.04 22.67
C ILE A 218 -5.35 12.16 21.70
N LEU A 219 -4.94 11.78 20.49
CA LEU A 219 -4.83 12.68 19.35
C LEU A 219 -6.20 12.79 18.67
N PHE A 220 -6.69 14.02 18.52
CA PHE A 220 -7.95 14.33 17.87
C PHE A 220 -7.75 15.23 16.65
N LEU A 221 -8.47 14.93 15.57
CA LEU A 221 -8.47 15.71 14.34
C LEU A 221 -9.87 16.28 14.09
N ALA A 222 -10.03 17.59 14.28
CA ALA A 222 -11.28 18.29 14.00
C ALA A 222 -11.63 18.24 12.51
N ARG A 223 -12.92 18.08 12.18
CA ARG A 223 -13.42 17.99 10.78
C ARG A 223 -12.98 19.19 9.95
N ASP A 224 -13.02 20.37 10.56
CA ASP A 224 -12.74 21.65 9.90
C ASP A 224 -11.25 21.86 9.61
N LYS A 225 -10.36 21.09 10.28
CA LYS A 225 -8.91 21.12 10.08
C LYS A 225 -8.40 19.98 9.18
N VAL A 226 -9.29 19.16 8.61
CA VAL A 226 -8.90 18.07 7.70
C VAL A 226 -8.56 18.62 6.31
N ASP A 227 -7.30 18.92 6.10
CA ASP A 227 -6.80 19.37 4.81
C ASP A 227 -6.38 18.16 3.95
N LYS A 228 -7.30 17.69 3.10
CA LYS A 228 -7.10 16.49 2.25
C LYS A 228 -5.86 16.63 1.38
N ALA A 229 -5.52 17.83 0.92
CA ALA A 229 -4.33 18.06 0.11
C ALA A 229 -3.05 17.77 0.92
N VAL A 230 -2.98 18.24 2.16
CA VAL A 230 -1.84 18.01 3.06
C VAL A 230 -1.72 16.53 3.43
N LEU A 231 -2.83 15.85 3.73
CA LEU A 231 -2.84 14.43 4.07
C LEU A 231 -2.40 13.55 2.90
N ASN A 232 -2.78 13.89 1.65
CA ASN A 232 -2.29 13.17 0.48
C ASN A 232 -0.79 13.37 0.25
N VAL A 233 -0.28 14.58 0.46
CA VAL A 233 1.18 14.84 0.42
C VAL A 233 1.89 14.06 1.52
N ALA A 234 1.36 14.05 2.75
CA ALA A 234 1.87 13.27 3.88
C ALA A 234 1.97 11.78 3.56
N GLY A 235 0.90 11.21 2.99
CA GLY A 235 0.85 9.81 2.59
C GLY A 235 1.84 9.49 1.47
N ALA A 236 2.01 10.39 0.50
CA ALA A 236 2.98 10.24 -0.58
C ALA A 236 4.43 10.27 -0.06
N GLU A 237 4.74 11.16 0.89
CA GLU A 237 6.07 11.24 1.52
C GLU A 237 6.37 9.99 2.36
N LEU A 238 5.41 9.50 3.14
CA LEU A 238 5.53 8.23 3.86
C LEU A 238 5.77 7.05 2.92
N ASN A 239 5.00 6.96 1.84
CA ASN A 239 5.14 5.88 0.86
C ASN A 239 6.48 5.95 0.11
N SER A 240 6.95 7.16 -0.22
CA SER A 240 8.29 7.42 -0.72
C SER A 240 9.35 6.96 0.28
N ALA A 241 9.18 7.22 1.58
CA ALA A 241 10.12 6.79 2.61
C ALA A 241 10.22 5.26 2.76
N ILE A 242 9.12 4.54 2.55
CA ILE A 242 9.09 3.08 2.59
C ILE A 242 9.70 2.47 1.33
N THR A 243 9.36 3.02 0.15
CA THR A 243 9.73 2.47 -1.15
C THR A 243 11.16 2.85 -1.57
N ASN A 244 11.64 4.03 -1.16
CA ASN A 244 12.96 4.53 -1.50
C ASN A 244 14.00 4.17 -0.42
N PRO A 245 14.98 3.31 -0.75
CA PRO A 245 16.06 2.96 0.18
C PRO A 245 16.88 4.17 0.66
N PHE A 246 17.03 5.19 -0.18
CA PHE A 246 17.87 6.38 0.06
C PHE A 246 17.12 7.55 0.70
N PHE A 247 15.89 7.35 1.17
CA PHE A 247 15.14 8.40 1.84
C PHE A 247 15.95 8.93 3.05
N GLY A 248 16.35 10.21 3.01
CA GLY A 248 17.10 10.92 4.07
C GLY A 248 18.60 11.15 3.84
N VAL A 249 19.18 10.75 2.70
CA VAL A 249 20.65 10.79 2.43
C VAL A 249 21.16 12.14 1.86
N LEU A 250 20.47 13.26 2.09
CA LEU A 250 20.90 14.59 1.60
C LEU A 250 20.91 15.65 2.68
#